data_AF-A0A6I2F197-F1
#
_entry.id   AF-A0A6I2F197-F1
#
_cell.length_a   1.000
_cell.length_b   1.000
_cell.length_c   1.000
_cell.angle_alpha   90.00
_cell.angle_beta   90.00
_cell.angle_gamma   90.00
#
_symmetry.space_group_name_H-M   'P 1'
#
loop_
_entity.id
_entity.type
_entity.pdbx_description
1 polymer ?
#
loop_
_entity_poly.entity_id
_entity_poly.type
_entity_poly.pdbx_seq_one_letter_code
_entity_poly.pdbx_strand_id
1 'polypeptide(L)'
;MLQAIGHILPIALAVAISSVPIMATIMILLSPKAARTSLPFLLGWVLGMAALVSVTTISAQAIPSPRSDRRPETAIGIAEIVVGIALVVLAVIQWRRARANPTRALPKWLRTIDRVGPWSALGISLALNVRPKALLLAIAAGLAIRAPGLTVGESAVVIAIYTVVGASTVAVPVLMALIHPQGMQPRLEATKAWLVRNSTIVTALMVMLIGVVVIGAGLSEL
;
A
#
# COMPACT_ATOMS: atom_id res chain seq x y z
N MET A 1 18.38 -6.30 13.14
CA MET A 1 17.84 -5.13 12.40
C MET A 1 17.96 -5.19 10.88
N LEU A 2 19.15 -5.36 10.28
CA LEU A 2 19.34 -5.26 8.81
C LEU A 2 18.47 -6.24 7.99
N GLN A 3 18.31 -7.48 8.46
CA GLN A 3 17.42 -8.48 7.85
C GLN A 3 15.95 -8.01 7.83
N ALA A 4 15.46 -7.45 8.95
CA ALA A 4 14.12 -6.90 9.02
C ALA A 4 13.94 -5.71 8.07
N ILE A 5 14.96 -4.86 7.89
CA ILE A 5 14.94 -3.80 6.88
C ILE A 5 14.86 -4.41 5.46
N GLY A 6 15.65 -5.45 5.17
CA GLY A 6 15.59 -6.16 3.89
C GLY A 6 14.20 -6.71 3.57
N HIS A 7 13.50 -7.26 4.56
CA HIS A 7 12.14 -7.79 4.38
C HIS A 7 11.08 -6.68 4.32
N ILE A 8 11.25 -5.58 5.07
CA ILE A 8 10.24 -4.52 5.15
C ILE A 8 10.22 -3.63 3.91
N LEU A 9 11.36 -3.44 3.23
CA LEU A 9 11.49 -2.53 2.10
C LEU A 9 10.59 -2.92 0.91
N PRO A 10 10.58 -4.19 0.44
CA PRO A 10 9.64 -4.62 -0.60
C PRO A 10 8.17 -4.41 -0.24
N ILE A 11 7.82 -4.66 1.03
CA ILE A 11 6.44 -4.49 1.54
C ILE A 11 6.09 -2.99 1.55
N ALA A 12 6.99 -2.13 2.02
CA ALA A 12 6.82 -0.68 2.02
C ALA A 12 6.66 -0.13 0.60
N LEU A 13 7.44 -0.63 -0.36
CA LEU A 13 7.30 -0.29 -1.78
C LEU A 13 5.94 -0.74 -2.34
N ALA A 14 5.46 -1.93 -1.97
CA ALA A 14 4.14 -2.41 -2.38
C ALA A 14 2.99 -1.54 -1.84
N VAL A 15 3.18 -0.94 -0.66
CA VAL A 15 2.28 0.08 -0.11
C VAL A 15 2.40 1.38 -0.88
N ALA A 16 3.62 1.88 -1.10
CA ALA A 16 3.89 3.14 -1.78
C ALA A 16 3.27 3.17 -3.19
N ILE A 17 3.36 2.08 -3.95
CA ILE A 17 2.82 1.98 -5.32
C ILE A 17 1.30 1.69 -5.31
N SER A 18 0.60 1.88 -4.18
CA SER A 18 -0.84 1.65 -4.10
C SER A 18 -1.63 2.72 -4.84
N SER A 19 -2.31 2.28 -5.89
CA SER A 19 -3.10 3.12 -6.80
C SER A 19 -4.22 3.92 -6.14
N VAL A 20 -4.90 3.31 -5.17
CA VAL A 20 -6.05 3.94 -4.50
C VAL A 20 -5.62 5.12 -3.63
N PRO A 21 -4.64 5.01 -2.70
CA PRO A 21 -4.07 6.16 -2.01
C PRO A 21 -3.55 7.24 -2.95
N ILE A 22 -2.79 6.86 -4.00
CA ILE A 22 -2.28 7.81 -4.99
C ILE A 22 -3.42 8.61 -5.61
N MET A 23 -4.48 7.94 -6.06
CA MET A 23 -5.64 8.61 -6.64
C MET A 23 -6.35 9.49 -5.61
N ALA A 24 -6.51 9.02 -4.36
CA ALA A 24 -7.15 9.80 -3.30
C ALA A 24 -6.36 11.09 -3.01
N THR A 25 -5.04 10.99 -2.95
CA THR A 25 -4.14 12.15 -2.83
C THR A 25 -4.34 13.12 -3.97
N ILE A 26 -4.28 12.65 -5.23
CA ILE A 26 -4.46 13.53 -6.40
C ILE A 26 -5.82 14.24 -6.34
N MET A 27 -6.87 13.55 -5.90
CA MET A 27 -8.21 14.13 -5.77
C MET A 27 -8.29 15.18 -4.67
N ILE A 28 -7.69 14.92 -3.50
CA ILE A 28 -7.62 15.91 -2.43
C ILE A 28 -6.85 17.14 -2.87
N LEU A 29 -5.73 16.96 -3.58
CA LEU A 29 -4.87 18.04 -4.05
C LEU A 29 -5.49 18.86 -5.20
N LEU A 30 -6.38 18.26 -6.00
CA LEU A 30 -7.14 18.96 -7.05
C LEU A 30 -8.50 19.47 -6.57
N SER A 31 -8.86 19.28 -5.30
CA SER A 31 -10.14 19.74 -4.75
C SER A 31 -10.13 21.25 -4.49
N PRO A 32 -11.30 21.93 -4.50
CA PRO A 32 -11.38 23.36 -4.18
C PRO A 32 -10.84 23.73 -2.79
N LYS A 33 -10.81 22.75 -1.87
CA LYS A 33 -10.38 22.92 -0.47
C LYS A 33 -8.99 22.33 -0.20
N ALA A 34 -8.21 22.03 -1.23
CA ALA A 34 -6.90 21.37 -1.14
C ALA A 34 -6.01 21.94 -0.02
N ALA A 35 -5.87 23.27 0.08
CA ALA A 35 -5.04 23.91 1.09
C ALA A 35 -5.43 23.51 2.54
N ARG A 36 -6.71 23.26 2.81
CA ARG A 36 -7.22 22.89 4.14
C ARG A 36 -7.25 21.37 4.34
N THR A 37 -7.41 20.58 3.28
CA THR A 37 -7.60 19.12 3.37
C THR A 37 -6.31 18.32 3.24
N SER A 38 -5.26 18.87 2.61
CA SER A 38 -4.04 18.13 2.27
C SER A 38 -3.23 17.70 3.49
N LEU A 39 -3.02 18.61 4.45
CA LEU A 39 -2.25 18.29 5.65
C LEU A 39 -3.00 17.32 6.57
N PRO A 40 -4.30 17.49 6.88
CA PRO A 40 -5.07 16.48 7.61
C PRO A 40 -5.09 15.11 6.93
N PHE A 41 -5.17 15.05 5.59
CA PHE A 41 -5.07 13.80 4.83
C PHE A 41 -3.70 13.15 4.99
N LEU A 42 -2.61 13.92 4.89
CA LEU A 42 -1.26 13.40 5.07
C LEU A 42 -1.04 12.88 6.50
N LEU A 43 -1.50 13.63 7.50
CA LEU A 43 -1.40 13.22 8.90
C LEU A 43 -2.17 11.91 9.14
N GLY A 44 -3.43 11.82 8.70
CA GLY A 44 -4.19 10.58 8.85
C GLY A 44 -3.60 9.41 8.06
N TRP A 45 -2.98 9.66 6.90
CA TRP A 45 -2.28 8.62 6.13
C TRP A 45 -1.08 8.06 6.89
N VAL A 46 -0.19 8.95 7.35
CA VAL A 46 1.04 8.58 8.08
C VAL A 46 0.71 7.95 9.42
N LEU A 47 -0.16 8.56 10.22
CA LEU A 47 -0.55 8.05 11.53
C LEU A 47 -1.31 6.72 11.41
N GLY A 48 -2.22 6.60 10.44
CA GLY A 48 -2.95 5.35 10.20
C GLY A 48 -2.04 4.21 9.80
N MET A 49 -1.05 4.48 8.94
CA MET A 49 -0.07 3.50 8.49
C MET A 49 0.85 3.05 9.63
N ALA A 50 1.42 4.01 10.37
CA ALA A 50 2.30 3.73 11.50
C ALA A 50 1.55 2.97 12.61
N ALA A 51 0.33 3.39 12.95
CA ALA A 51 -0.51 2.73 13.94
C ALA A 51 -0.87 1.30 13.53
N LEU A 52 -1.29 1.09 12.27
CA LEU A 52 -1.67 -0.23 11.80
C LEU A 52 -0.49 -1.21 11.81
N VAL A 53 0.69 -0.78 11.35
CA VAL A 53 1.90 -1.63 11.43
C VAL A 53 2.34 -1.87 12.87
N SER A 54 2.24 -0.87 13.75
CA SER A 54 2.55 -1.06 15.17
C SER A 54 1.60 -2.09 15.81
N VAL A 55 0.30 -1.99 15.56
CA VAL A 55 -0.70 -2.95 16.05
C VAL A 55 -0.39 -4.35 15.55
N THR A 56 -0.20 -4.52 14.24
CA THR A 56 0.10 -5.84 13.66
C THR A 56 1.43 -6.41 14.15
N THR A 57 2.44 -5.57 14.39
CA THR A 57 3.73 -5.98 14.98
C THR A 57 3.54 -6.47 16.41
N ILE A 58 2.82 -5.73 17.25
CA ILE A 58 2.53 -6.12 18.64
C ILE A 58 1.70 -7.41 18.66
N SER A 59 0.67 -7.50 17.81
CA SER A 59 -0.14 -8.71 17.67
C SER A 59 0.70 -9.91 17.22
N ALA A 60 1.64 -9.72 16.29
CA ALA A 60 2.54 -10.78 15.82
C ALA A 60 3.45 -11.32 16.93
N GLN A 61 3.88 -10.47 17.87
CA GLN A 61 4.66 -10.88 19.04
C GLN A 61 3.84 -11.68 20.05
N ALA A 62 2.52 -11.43 20.14
CA ALA A 62 1.61 -12.15 21.02
C ALA A 62 1.24 -13.56 20.50
N ILE A 63 1.47 -13.85 19.22
CA ILE A 63 1.22 -15.18 18.65
C ILE A 63 2.29 -16.15 19.18
N PRO A 64 1.92 -17.20 19.96
CA PRO A 64 2.87 -18.19 20.42
C PRO A 64 3.63 -18.78 19.23
N SER A 65 4.95 -18.82 19.32
CA SER A 65 5.75 -19.55 18.32
C SER A 65 5.25 -21.00 18.29
N PRO A 66 4.86 -21.54 17.12
CA PRO A 66 4.38 -22.91 17.04
C PRO A 66 5.39 -23.87 17.65
N ARG A 67 4.97 -24.67 18.64
CA ARG A 67 5.78 -25.75 19.24
C ARG A 67 5.73 -27.05 18.43
N SER A 68 5.56 -26.97 17.11
CA SER A 68 5.41 -28.18 16.30
C SER A 68 6.14 -28.10 14.97
N ASP A 69 7.14 -28.96 14.81
CA ASP A 69 7.79 -29.36 13.55
C ASP A 69 6.86 -30.16 12.61
N ARG A 70 5.55 -29.88 12.69
CA ARG A 70 4.50 -30.53 11.89
C ARG A 70 3.58 -29.48 11.28
N ARG A 71 4.17 -28.50 10.62
CA ARG A 71 3.53 -27.95 9.42
C ARG A 71 4.03 -28.81 8.26
N PRO A 72 3.18 -29.28 7.34
CA PRO A 72 3.69 -29.65 6.03
C PRO A 72 4.07 -28.33 5.35
N GLU A 73 5.20 -27.72 5.79
CA GLU A 73 5.71 -26.43 5.30
C GLU A 73 5.79 -26.46 3.77
N THR A 74 6.19 -27.61 3.24
CA THR A 74 6.17 -27.92 1.80
C THR A 74 4.77 -27.79 1.16
N ALA A 75 3.70 -28.27 1.80
CA ALA A 75 2.34 -28.17 1.24
C ALA A 75 1.80 -26.73 1.26
N ILE A 76 2.14 -25.96 2.31
CA ILE A 76 1.82 -24.54 2.40
C ILE A 76 2.60 -23.76 1.34
N GLY A 77 3.90 -24.00 1.23
CA GLY A 77 4.76 -23.39 0.22
C GLY A 77 4.32 -23.69 -1.21
N ILE A 78 3.97 -24.95 -1.50
CA ILE A 78 3.39 -25.34 -2.81
C ILE A 78 2.07 -24.60 -3.06
N ALA A 79 1.17 -24.52 -2.09
CA ALA A 79 -0.11 -23.83 -2.25
C ALA A 79 0.09 -22.33 -2.50
N GLU A 80 0.99 -21.67 -1.77
CA GLU A 80 1.37 -20.28 -1.99
C GLU A 80 1.94 -20.07 -3.40
N ILE A 81 2.88 -20.92 -3.84
CA ILE A 81 3.42 -20.86 -5.20
C ILE A 81 2.31 -20.97 -6.25
N VAL A 82 1.39 -21.92 -6.11
CA VAL A 82 0.26 -22.11 -7.04
C VAL A 82 -0.65 -20.88 -7.08
N VAL A 83 -1.02 -20.34 -5.92
CA VAL A 83 -1.86 -19.13 -5.82
C VAL A 83 -1.13 -17.93 -6.42
N GLY A 84 0.15 -17.77 -6.11
CA GLY A 84 0.98 -16.70 -6.62
C GLY A 84 1.10 -16.76 -8.16
N ILE A 85 1.33 -17.94 -8.74
CA ILE A 85 1.31 -18.17 -10.19
C ILE A 85 -0.05 -17.80 -10.78
N ALA A 86 -1.15 -18.24 -10.17
CA ALA A 86 -2.51 -17.92 -10.65
C ALA A 86 -2.76 -16.41 -10.66
N LEU A 87 -2.30 -15.67 -9.64
CA LEU A 87 -2.36 -14.21 -9.59
C LEU A 87 -1.53 -13.57 -10.69
N VAL A 88 -0.29 -14.03 -10.93
CA VAL A 88 0.55 -13.53 -12.02
C VAL A 88 -0.11 -13.75 -13.38
N VAL A 89 -0.66 -14.95 -13.63
CA VAL A 89 -1.39 -15.26 -14.87
C VAL A 89 -2.61 -14.35 -15.03
N LEU A 90 -3.41 -14.18 -13.98
CA LEU A 90 -4.57 -13.31 -13.99
C LEU A 90 -4.17 -11.85 -14.29
N ALA A 91 -3.08 -11.37 -13.70
CA ALA A 91 -2.54 -10.04 -13.99
C ALA A 91 -2.14 -9.88 -15.46
N VAL A 92 -1.43 -10.86 -16.03
CA VAL A 92 -1.04 -10.84 -17.45
C VAL A 92 -2.27 -10.84 -18.36
N ILE A 93 -3.28 -11.66 -18.05
CA ILE A 93 -4.54 -11.68 -18.81
C ILE A 93 -5.25 -10.32 -18.74
N GLN A 94 -5.38 -9.75 -17.54
CA GLN A 94 -5.99 -8.42 -17.35
C GLN A 94 -5.21 -7.34 -18.12
N TRP A 95 -3.89 -7.38 -18.09
CA TRP A 95 -3.05 -6.42 -18.82
C TRP A 95 -3.23 -6.53 -20.34
N ARG A 96 -3.25 -7.76 -20.89
CA ARG A 96 -3.49 -8.00 -22.32
C ARG A 96 -4.88 -7.54 -22.74
N ARG A 97 -5.91 -7.84 -21.95
CA ARG A 97 -7.29 -7.40 -22.20
C ARG A 97 -7.45 -5.89 -22.12
N ALA A 98 -6.77 -5.24 -21.17
CA ALA A 98 -6.77 -3.78 -21.04
C ALA A 98 -6.19 -3.08 -22.26
N ARG A 99 -5.14 -3.65 -22.87
CA ARG A 99 -4.56 -3.15 -24.13
C ARG A 99 -5.52 -3.33 -25.30
N ALA A 100 -6.26 -4.42 -25.35
CA ALA A 100 -7.22 -4.70 -26.42
C ALA A 100 -8.50 -3.86 -26.32
N ASN A 101 -9.00 -3.60 -25.10
CA ASN A 101 -10.24 -2.86 -24.86
C ASN A 101 -10.07 -1.82 -23.72
N PRO A 102 -9.71 -0.57 -24.03
CA PRO A 102 -9.57 0.48 -23.03
C PRO A 102 -10.95 0.92 -22.50
N THR A 103 -11.40 0.36 -21.38
CA THR A 103 -12.63 0.82 -20.70
C THR A 103 -12.41 2.19 -20.04
N ARG A 104 -13.21 3.19 -20.44
CA ARG A 104 -13.20 4.58 -19.90
C ARG A 104 -14.10 4.78 -18.67
N ALA A 105 -14.38 3.74 -17.89
CA ALA A 105 -15.28 3.86 -16.76
C ALA A 105 -14.59 4.65 -15.63
N LEU A 106 -14.96 5.92 -15.46
CA LEU A 106 -14.58 6.70 -14.28
C LEU A 106 -15.09 5.97 -13.02
N PRO A 107 -14.23 5.65 -12.05
CA PRO A 107 -14.69 5.10 -10.77
C PRO A 107 -15.74 6.00 -10.11
N LYS A 108 -16.84 5.41 -9.62
CA LYS A 108 -18.01 6.15 -9.06
C LYS A 108 -17.65 7.14 -7.94
N TRP A 109 -16.54 6.92 -7.23
CA TRP A 109 -16.06 7.79 -6.14
C TRP A 109 -15.44 9.13 -6.61
N LEU A 110 -15.23 9.32 -7.92
CA LEU A 110 -14.77 10.60 -8.48
C LEU A 110 -15.78 11.75 -8.33
N ARG A 111 -17.05 11.47 -8.01
CA ARG A 111 -18.13 12.49 -7.99
C ARG A 111 -18.34 13.17 -6.63
N THR A 112 -17.58 12.83 -5.59
CA THR A 112 -17.93 13.22 -4.21
C THR A 112 -16.86 14.08 -3.51
N ILE A 113 -15.78 14.44 -4.20
CA ILE A 113 -14.64 15.14 -3.59
C ILE A 113 -14.92 16.61 -3.23
N ASP A 114 -15.83 17.29 -3.92
CA ASP A 114 -16.11 18.72 -3.68
C ASP A 114 -16.67 19.03 -2.27
N ARG A 115 -17.18 17.99 -1.59
CA ARG A 115 -17.76 18.13 -0.24
C ARG A 115 -16.79 17.77 0.90
N VAL A 116 -15.58 17.31 0.59
CA VAL A 116 -14.64 16.84 1.62
C VAL A 116 -14.10 18.02 2.43
N GLY A 117 -14.36 17.99 3.74
CA GLY A 117 -13.75 18.90 4.72
C GLY A 117 -12.43 18.36 5.30
N PRO A 118 -11.68 19.17 6.07
CA PRO A 118 -10.40 18.75 6.66
C PRO A 118 -10.50 17.50 7.55
N TRP A 119 -11.50 17.44 8.43
CA TRP A 119 -11.74 16.26 9.28
C TRP A 119 -12.13 15.03 8.48
N SER A 120 -12.95 15.21 7.43
CA SER A 120 -13.29 14.13 6.51
C SER A 120 -12.06 13.62 5.76
N ALA A 121 -11.15 14.50 5.35
CA ALA A 121 -9.92 14.12 4.67
C ALA A 121 -9.00 13.26 5.57
N LEU A 122 -8.87 13.64 6.84
CA LEU A 122 -8.18 12.85 7.85
C LEU A 122 -8.86 11.48 8.02
N GLY A 123 -10.17 11.45 8.24
CA GLY A 123 -10.93 10.20 8.40
C GLY A 123 -10.85 9.27 7.18
N ILE A 124 -10.94 9.83 5.97
CA ILE A 124 -10.77 9.08 4.71
C ILE A 124 -9.38 8.44 4.67
N SER A 125 -8.31 9.21 4.94
CA SER A 125 -6.95 8.68 4.90
C SER A 125 -6.69 7.59 5.95
N LEU A 126 -7.28 7.70 7.15
CA LEU A 126 -7.25 6.64 8.15
C LEU A 126 -7.98 5.38 7.63
N ALA A 127 -9.19 5.53 7.10
CA ALA A 127 -9.96 4.42 6.55
C ALA A 127 -9.25 3.72 5.37
N LEU A 128 -8.49 4.48 4.57
CA LEU A 128 -7.69 3.91 3.48
C LEU A 128 -6.59 2.95 3.96
N ASN A 129 -6.18 3.01 5.23
CA ASN A 129 -5.24 2.04 5.80
C ASN A 129 -5.91 0.72 6.17
N VAL A 130 -7.24 0.68 6.35
CA VAL A 130 -7.99 -0.53 6.79
C VAL A 130 -8.56 -1.34 5.60
N ARG A 131 -8.14 -1.03 4.37
CA ARG A 131 -8.57 -1.79 3.18
C ARG A 131 -7.91 -3.17 3.15
N PRO A 132 -8.53 -4.19 2.51
CA PRO A 132 -7.99 -5.56 2.48
C PRO A 132 -6.50 -5.64 2.08
N LYS A 133 -6.11 -4.97 0.99
CA LYS A 133 -4.69 -4.92 0.56
C LYS A 133 -3.78 -4.29 1.63
N ALA A 134 -4.23 -3.20 2.26
CA ALA A 134 -3.42 -2.51 3.26
C ALA A 134 -3.30 -3.32 4.56
N LEU A 135 -4.37 -4.00 4.98
CA LEU A 135 -4.34 -4.95 6.09
C LEU A 135 -3.37 -6.10 5.83
N LEU A 136 -3.43 -6.73 4.65
CA LEU A 136 -2.52 -7.81 4.27
C LEU A 136 -1.06 -7.36 4.32
N LEU A 137 -0.74 -6.20 3.73
CA LEU A 137 0.63 -5.66 3.74
C LEU A 137 1.08 -5.27 5.15
N ALA A 138 0.20 -4.71 5.98
CA ALA A 138 0.53 -4.38 7.36
C ALA A 138 0.77 -5.63 8.21
N ILE A 139 -0.04 -6.68 8.04
CA ILE A 139 0.16 -7.97 8.72
C ILE A 139 1.50 -8.58 8.28
N ALA A 140 1.80 -8.61 6.98
CA ALA A 140 3.08 -9.07 6.47
C ALA A 140 4.25 -8.26 7.05
N ALA A 141 4.12 -6.94 7.14
CA ALA A 141 5.09 -6.06 7.78
C ALA A 141 5.29 -6.41 9.27
N GLY A 142 4.19 -6.56 10.02
CA GLY A 142 4.24 -6.92 11.44
C GLY A 142 4.89 -8.29 11.70
N LEU A 143 4.64 -9.27 10.83
CA LEU A 143 5.29 -10.58 10.87
C LEU A 143 6.78 -10.49 10.49
N ALA A 144 7.15 -9.68 9.51
CA ALA A 144 8.55 -9.46 9.14
C ALA A 144 9.36 -8.76 10.25
N ILE A 145 8.70 -7.91 11.05
CA ILE A 145 9.30 -7.21 12.19
C ILE A 145 9.37 -8.11 13.45
N ARG A 146 8.70 -9.28 13.45
CA ARG A 146 8.74 -10.27 14.54
C ARG A 146 10.11 -10.97 14.71
N ALA A 147 11.17 -10.57 13.99
CA ALA A 147 12.43 -11.30 13.99
C ALA A 147 13.02 -11.44 15.42
N PRO A 148 13.53 -12.64 15.80
CA PRO A 148 14.15 -12.85 17.11
C PRO A 148 15.30 -11.86 17.33
N GLY A 149 15.36 -11.26 18.52
CA GLY A 149 16.47 -10.39 18.92
C GLY A 149 16.36 -8.91 18.51
N LEU A 150 15.26 -8.47 17.88
CA LEU A 150 14.97 -7.05 17.73
C LEU A 150 14.55 -6.44 19.06
N THR A 151 15.23 -5.38 19.48
CA THR A 151 14.78 -4.52 20.59
C THR A 151 13.55 -3.72 20.18
N VAL A 152 12.83 -3.18 21.17
CA VAL A 152 11.69 -2.26 20.95
C VAL A 152 12.13 -1.03 20.14
N GLY A 153 13.31 -0.49 20.43
CA GLY A 153 13.88 0.66 19.71
C GLY A 153 14.18 0.34 18.25
N GLU A 154 14.81 -0.79 17.96
CA GLU A 154 15.07 -1.21 16.57
C GLU A 154 13.76 -1.48 15.81
N SER A 155 12.77 -2.09 16.46
CA SER A 155 11.44 -2.29 15.86
C SER A 155 10.80 -0.95 15.48
N ALA A 156 10.88 0.06 16.35
CA ALA A 156 10.38 1.40 16.07
C ALA A 156 11.11 2.05 14.87
N VAL A 157 12.42 1.87 14.74
CA VAL A 157 13.21 2.35 13.59
C VAL A 157 12.75 1.65 12.30
N VAL A 158 12.54 0.33 12.31
CA VAL A 158 12.06 -0.41 11.13
C VAL A 158 10.65 0.04 10.73
N ILE A 159 9.75 0.27 11.69
CA ILE A 159 8.41 0.83 11.44
C ILE A 159 8.51 2.25 10.86
N ALA A 160 9.42 3.08 11.36
CA ALA A 160 9.63 4.43 10.83
C ALA A 160 10.12 4.38 9.37
N ILE A 161 11.08 3.50 9.04
CA ILE A 161 11.55 3.28 7.66
C ILE A 161 10.40 2.84 6.76
N TYR A 162 9.62 1.83 7.18
CA TYR A 162 8.44 1.38 6.46
C TYR A 162 7.46 2.52 6.20
N THR A 163 7.18 3.33 7.22
CA THR A 163 6.22 4.43 7.14
C THR A 163 6.70 5.52 6.20
N VAL A 164 7.97 5.91 6.26
CA VAL A 164 8.55 6.92 5.37
C VAL A 164 8.52 6.46 3.91
N VAL A 165 8.94 5.22 3.65
CA VAL A 165 8.93 4.65 2.29
C VAL A 165 7.50 4.49 1.77
N GLY A 166 6.62 3.87 2.58
CA GLY A 166 5.22 3.61 2.22
C GLY A 166 4.38 4.88 2.05
N ALA A 167 4.66 5.92 2.83
CA ALA A 167 3.96 7.21 2.73
C ALA A 167 4.51 8.13 1.65
N SER A 168 5.68 7.84 1.07
CA SER A 168 6.38 8.73 0.13
C SER A 168 5.52 9.21 -1.04
N THR A 169 4.72 8.33 -1.63
CA THR A 169 3.83 8.64 -2.78
C THR A 169 2.62 9.49 -2.43
N VAL A 170 2.37 9.69 -1.13
CA VAL A 170 1.35 10.63 -0.61
C VAL A 170 2.04 11.88 -0.07
N ALA A 171 3.09 11.71 0.73
CA ALA A 171 3.82 12.79 1.37
C ALA A 171 4.48 13.74 0.35
N VAL A 172 5.18 13.20 -0.65
CA VAL A 172 5.89 14.04 -1.63
C VAL A 172 4.91 14.91 -2.42
N PRO A 173 3.83 14.39 -3.05
CA PRO A 173 2.88 15.25 -3.74
C PRO A 173 2.19 16.26 -2.84
N VAL A 174 1.85 15.89 -1.59
CA VAL A 174 1.22 16.81 -0.64
C VAL A 174 2.16 17.95 -0.28
N LEU A 175 3.37 17.64 0.16
CA LEU A 175 4.35 18.65 0.55
C LEU A 175 4.71 19.57 -0.63
N MET A 176 4.89 18.99 -1.82
CA MET A 176 5.18 19.79 -3.02
C MET A 176 3.99 20.63 -3.48
N ALA A 177 2.75 20.17 -3.31
CA ALA A 177 1.56 20.97 -3.59
C ALA A 177 1.35 22.10 -2.58
N LEU A 178 1.86 21.96 -1.34
CA LEU A 178 1.86 23.03 -0.34
C LEU A 178 2.93 24.09 -0.63
N ILE A 179 4.11 23.67 -1.12
CA ILE A 179 5.24 24.58 -1.43
C ILE A 179 5.05 25.27 -2.79
N HIS A 180 4.63 24.52 -3.82
CA HIS A 180 4.50 25.01 -5.18
C HIS A 180 3.18 24.55 -5.84
N PRO A 181 2.02 25.08 -5.39
CA PRO A 181 0.71 24.64 -5.86
C PRO A 181 0.53 24.77 -7.39
N GLN A 182 0.96 25.90 -7.95
CA GLN A 182 0.77 26.24 -9.37
C GLN A 182 1.49 25.28 -10.32
N GLY A 183 2.73 24.88 -10.01
CA GLY A 183 3.45 23.91 -10.85
C GLY A 183 3.07 22.45 -10.57
N MET A 184 2.44 22.17 -9.43
CA MET A 184 1.96 20.82 -9.12
C MET A 184 0.62 20.51 -9.79
N GLN A 185 -0.27 21.49 -9.92
CA GLN A 185 -1.59 21.32 -10.54
C GLN A 185 -1.55 20.62 -11.92
N PRO A 186 -0.79 21.09 -12.94
CA PRO A 186 -0.77 20.44 -14.25
C PRO A 186 -0.20 19.02 -14.19
N ARG A 187 0.77 18.76 -13.28
CA ARG A 187 1.35 17.42 -13.08
C ARG A 187 0.33 16.46 -12.46
N LEU A 188 -0.45 16.91 -11.50
CA LEU A 188 -1.52 16.15 -10.86
C LEU A 188 -2.65 15.84 -11.85
N GLU A 189 -3.03 16.80 -12.69
CA GLU A 189 -4.05 16.61 -13.74
C GLU A 189 -3.58 15.60 -14.80
N ALA A 190 -2.32 15.70 -15.26
CA ALA A 190 -1.73 14.73 -16.18
C ALA A 190 -1.68 13.32 -15.56
N THR A 191 -1.27 13.22 -14.28
CA THR A 191 -1.21 11.95 -13.54
C THR A 191 -2.60 11.34 -13.35
N LYS A 192 -3.60 12.15 -12.98
CA LYS A 192 -5.01 11.74 -12.91
C LYS A 192 -5.48 11.16 -14.24
N ALA A 193 -5.26 11.90 -15.33
CA ALA A 193 -5.68 11.49 -16.66
C ALA A 193 -5.01 10.19 -17.09
N TRP A 194 -3.72 10.02 -16.79
CA TRP A 194 -3.00 8.77 -17.04
C TRP A 194 -3.55 7.62 -16.21
N LEU A 195 -3.77 7.79 -14.91
CA LEU A 195 -4.28 6.73 -14.03
C LEU A 195 -5.70 6.30 -14.41
N VAL A 196 -6.57 7.24 -14.80
CA VAL A 196 -7.92 6.91 -15.27
C VAL A 196 -7.86 6.10 -16.55
N ARG A 197 -7.04 6.52 -17.53
CA ARG A 197 -6.85 5.80 -18.80
C ARG A 197 -6.23 4.40 -18.60
N ASN A 198 -5.36 4.26 -17.61
CA ASN A 198 -4.60 3.03 -17.36
C ASN A 198 -5.07 2.26 -16.11
N SER A 199 -6.27 2.52 -15.62
CA SER A 199 -6.78 1.95 -14.36
C SER A 199 -6.69 0.43 -14.31
N THR A 200 -6.98 -0.25 -15.43
CA THR A 200 -6.84 -1.71 -15.57
C THR A 200 -5.38 -2.17 -15.58
N ILE A 201 -4.46 -1.40 -16.17
CA ILE A 201 -3.02 -1.71 -16.15
C ILE A 201 -2.49 -1.59 -14.71
N VAL A 202 -2.92 -0.57 -13.99
CA VAL A 202 -2.52 -0.36 -12.60
C VAL A 202 -3.05 -1.49 -11.72
N THR A 203 -4.30 -1.91 -11.89
CA THR A 203 -4.85 -3.09 -11.20
C THR A 203 -4.07 -4.36 -11.53
N ALA A 204 -3.75 -4.58 -12.82
CA ALA A 204 -2.95 -5.73 -13.25
C ALA A 204 -1.56 -5.74 -12.61
N LEU A 205 -0.84 -4.61 -12.60
CA LEU A 205 0.46 -4.49 -11.94
C LEU A 205 0.39 -4.80 -10.45
N MET A 206 -0.67 -4.37 -9.76
CA MET A 206 -0.87 -4.68 -8.34
C MET A 206 -1.09 -6.18 -8.11
N VAL A 207 -1.96 -6.81 -8.91
CA VAL A 207 -2.21 -8.26 -8.84
C VAL A 207 -0.92 -9.04 -9.13
N MET A 208 -0.12 -8.58 -10.10
CA MET A 208 1.16 -9.18 -10.45
C MET A 208 2.15 -9.10 -9.29
N LEU A 209 2.29 -7.93 -8.67
CA LEU A 209 3.17 -7.74 -7.52
C LEU A 209 2.78 -8.64 -6.34
N ILE A 210 1.47 -8.74 -6.04
CA ILE A 210 0.98 -9.65 -5.00
C ILE A 210 1.34 -11.10 -5.37
N GLY A 211 1.10 -11.50 -6.63
CA GLY A 211 1.46 -12.83 -7.10
C GLY A 211 2.95 -13.16 -6.92
N VAL A 212 3.85 -12.23 -7.28
CA VAL A 212 5.31 -12.41 -7.11
C VAL A 212 5.69 -12.53 -5.63
N VAL A 213 5.13 -11.70 -4.76
CA VAL A 213 5.40 -11.77 -3.31
C VAL A 213 4.93 -13.09 -2.73
N VAL A 214 3.75 -13.58 -3.12
CA VAL A 214 3.20 -14.86 -2.66
C VAL A 214 4.04 -16.04 -3.16
N ILE A 215 4.56 -15.98 -4.40
CA ILE A 215 5.54 -16.98 -4.89
C ILE A 215 6.81 -16.96 -4.02
N GLY A 216 7.33 -15.76 -3.72
CA GLY A 216 8.52 -15.61 -2.88
C GLY A 216 8.33 -16.17 -1.46
N ALA A 217 7.16 -15.97 -0.86
CA ALA A 217 6.80 -16.57 0.41
C ALA A 217 6.80 -18.11 0.33
N GLY A 218 6.14 -18.67 -0.69
CA GLY A 218 6.09 -20.12 -0.83
C GLY A 218 7.45 -20.75 -1.13
N LEU A 219 8.35 -20.04 -1.81
CA LEU A 219 9.74 -20.46 -2.00
C LEU A 219 10.56 -20.43 -0.71
N SER A 220 10.20 -19.60 0.27
CA SER A 220 10.87 -19.55 1.57
C SER A 220 10.42 -20.65 2.55
N GLU A 221 9.31 -21.33 2.23
CA GLU A 221 8.73 -22.46 2.97
C GLU A 221 9.13 -23.82 2.37
N LEU A 222 9.92 -23.83 1.28
CA LEU A 222 10.52 -25.01 0.63
C LEU A 222 11.98 -25.18 1.04
#